data_AF-D5DHK8-F1
#
_entry.id   AF-D5DHK8-F1
#
_cell.length_a   1.000
_cell.length_b   1.000
_cell.length_c   1.000
_cell.angle_alpha   90.00
_cell.angle_beta   90.00
_cell.angle_gamma   90.00
#
_symmetry.space_group_name_H-M   'P 1'
#
loop_
_entity.id
_entity.type
_entity.pdbx_description
1 polymer ?
#
loop_
_entity_poly.entity_id
_entity_poly.type
_entity_poly.pdbx_seq_one_letter_code
_entity_poly.pdbx_strand_id
1 'polypeptide(L)'
;MNTSHWNESAAHLLERWIQLYKEKTFLIGETESLNMLKEEVDGMDKEKFLSIVERQLQKVYDELERERTEYNMNNSEYTMVTFLSSDYPEYIKKRQSNMRQIEQLTSIHKNVTELFSKELFSEADMVAFRNDCFQLTEKHANTSFLKEIKESWNAYLPAFVDFQKKHEHVKQAIAAVLEEDKSLKQEWHQLSKNKVVTKQKATAFRTKQHELNENIRKATTAQKQLFELHWPDVRSQFDALQEKMSGSLSTVLKETERSMEVISQQDANEHARLKQSLNNLNAVHKVEVYQTWLAAFIKKSRPFFNELSEDIKANRCRELWNRIYGMYKGIAVNEFIVTYEEFLALQPLGSVTSMEIPKPLARLKVDIEPVTLPSYADFPVLKKQQSSRRTFPILIGAAIVLVLLLAIVYINRDNQTAETSSDVKATASTKPLKNEQTKPASVSQTDLENFFISYKAAYFSSLNSGDFSGMAPYIDSNQPVYKQLKSYITSLAGKNVSFANDQFLVTKTESHDDGTYDIYTNEVYTFTDSYDASTQFKKERIYHVKAASKDKLQITKIDTLTDEQTPVEE
;
A
#
# COMPACT_ATOMS: atom_id res chain seq x y z
N MET A 1 35.33 46.80 -86.06
CA MET A 1 34.78 46.40 -84.75
C MET A 1 35.31 47.36 -83.71
N ASN A 2 34.47 47.81 -82.78
CA ASN A 2 34.72 48.94 -81.88
C ASN A 2 35.84 48.61 -80.87
N THR A 3 37.08 49.02 -81.16
CA THR A 3 38.27 48.72 -80.35
C THR A 3 38.19 49.31 -78.94
N SER A 4 37.44 50.41 -78.74
CA SER A 4 37.31 51.05 -77.42
C SER A 4 36.62 50.17 -76.39
N HIS A 5 35.59 49.41 -76.78
CA HIS A 5 34.83 48.57 -75.84
C HIS A 5 35.65 47.36 -75.37
N TRP A 6 36.51 46.80 -76.24
CA TRP A 6 37.37 45.68 -75.83
C TRP A 6 38.51 46.14 -74.91
N ASN A 7 39.13 47.29 -75.20
CA ASN A 7 40.16 47.89 -74.35
C ASN A 7 39.61 48.21 -72.95
N GLU A 8 38.40 48.76 -72.87
CA GLU A 8 37.73 49.10 -71.62
C GLU A 8 37.45 47.84 -70.77
N SER A 9 36.91 46.77 -71.38
CA SER A 9 36.70 45.48 -70.71
C SER A 9 38.03 44.84 -70.24
N ALA A 10 39.09 44.96 -71.02
CA ALA A 10 40.43 44.46 -70.67
C ALA A 10 41.06 45.24 -69.49
N ALA A 11 41.00 46.58 -69.54
CA ALA A 11 41.46 47.46 -68.46
C ALA A 11 40.70 47.20 -67.15
N HIS A 12 39.38 47.02 -67.24
CA HIS A 12 38.55 46.68 -66.08
C HIS A 12 38.90 45.31 -65.50
N LEU A 13 39.13 44.27 -66.32
CA LEU A 13 39.57 42.96 -65.82
C LEU A 13 40.87 43.08 -65.01
N LEU A 14 41.88 43.75 -65.56
CA LEU A 14 43.18 43.94 -64.90
C LEU A 14 43.02 44.65 -63.56
N GLU A 15 42.25 45.73 -63.52
CA GLU A 15 41.95 46.46 -62.28
C GLU A 15 41.32 45.58 -61.21
N ARG A 16 40.37 44.72 -61.60
CA ARG A 16 39.72 43.80 -60.67
C ARG A 16 40.68 42.72 -60.16
N TRP A 17 41.57 42.21 -61.01
CA TRP A 17 42.58 41.24 -60.62
C TRP A 17 43.64 41.84 -59.69
N ILE A 18 44.12 43.06 -59.96
CA ILE A 18 45.05 43.78 -59.07
C ILE A 18 44.49 43.90 -57.65
N GLN A 19 43.18 44.16 -57.50
CA GLN A 19 42.54 44.19 -56.19
C GLN A 19 42.55 42.83 -55.49
N LEU A 20 42.18 41.76 -56.21
CA LEU A 20 42.08 40.40 -55.64
C LEU A 20 43.45 39.78 -55.33
N TYR A 21 44.48 40.08 -56.12
CA TYR A 21 45.80 39.48 -55.98
C TYR A 21 46.52 39.96 -54.70
N LYS A 22 46.14 41.12 -54.17
CA LYS A 22 46.61 41.61 -52.86
C LYS A 22 46.18 40.71 -51.69
N GLU A 23 45.16 39.88 -51.89
CA GLU A 23 44.60 38.99 -50.86
C GLU A 23 45.29 37.61 -50.83
N LYS A 24 46.15 37.28 -51.82
CA LYS A 24 46.84 35.99 -51.97
C LYS A 24 48.35 36.20 -52.05
N THR A 25 49.11 35.77 -51.04
CA THR A 25 50.55 36.04 -50.92
C THR A 25 51.36 35.69 -52.18
N PHE A 26 51.05 34.57 -52.84
CA PHE A 26 51.76 34.12 -54.04
C PHE A 26 51.47 34.97 -55.29
N LEU A 27 50.33 35.68 -55.32
CA LEU A 27 49.90 36.53 -56.43
C LEU A 27 50.27 38.01 -56.21
N ILE A 28 50.70 38.40 -55.01
CA ILE A 28 51.08 39.79 -54.70
C ILE A 28 52.18 40.28 -55.66
N GLY A 29 53.19 39.44 -55.95
CA GLY A 29 54.29 39.78 -56.85
C GLY A 29 53.87 40.06 -58.29
N GLU A 30 52.67 39.64 -58.69
CA GLU A 30 52.12 39.90 -60.03
C GLU A 30 51.41 41.25 -60.14
N THR A 31 51.08 41.89 -59.00
CA THR A 31 50.30 43.15 -59.01
C THR A 31 51.02 44.28 -59.74
N GLU A 32 52.34 44.37 -59.63
CA GLU A 32 53.16 45.37 -60.32
C GLU A 32 53.20 45.11 -61.84
N SER A 33 53.31 43.84 -62.23
CA SER A 33 53.22 43.43 -63.64
C SER A 33 51.84 43.76 -64.24
N LEU A 34 50.76 43.52 -63.50
CA LEU A 34 49.40 43.86 -63.94
C LEU A 34 49.15 45.37 -64.02
N ASN A 35 49.77 46.18 -63.14
CA ASN A 35 49.67 47.64 -63.19
C ASN A 35 50.31 48.19 -64.47
N MET A 36 51.53 47.75 -64.81
CA MET A 36 52.19 48.15 -66.06
C MET A 36 51.36 47.72 -67.28
N LEU A 37 50.80 46.51 -67.26
CA LEU A 37 49.94 46.02 -68.33
C LEU A 37 48.65 46.83 -68.49
N LYS A 38 48.08 47.37 -67.40
CA LYS A 38 46.88 48.20 -67.43
C LYS A 38 47.16 49.54 -68.14
N GLU A 39 48.35 50.11 -67.94
CA GLU A 39 48.76 51.37 -68.59
C GLU A 39 49.01 51.19 -70.09
N GLU A 40 49.43 50.00 -70.53
CA GLU A 40 49.76 49.70 -71.92
C GLU A 40 48.60 49.09 -72.74
N VAL A 41 47.46 48.77 -72.12
CA VAL A 41 46.40 47.96 -72.73
C VAL A 41 45.75 48.63 -73.96
N ASP A 42 45.69 49.96 -73.99
CA ASP A 42 45.05 50.72 -75.06
C ASP A 42 45.75 50.59 -76.43
N GLY A 43 47.05 50.27 -76.42
CA GLY A 43 47.87 50.03 -77.62
C GLY A 43 48.19 48.56 -77.88
N MET A 44 47.60 47.63 -77.10
CA MET A 44 47.98 46.22 -77.14
C MET A 44 47.13 45.42 -78.13
N ASP A 45 47.79 44.57 -78.91
CA ASP A 45 47.10 43.59 -79.75
C ASP A 45 46.31 42.58 -78.90
N LYS A 46 45.14 42.17 -79.41
CA LYS A 46 44.22 41.28 -78.71
C LYS A 46 44.80 39.89 -78.44
N GLU A 47 45.57 39.33 -79.36
CA GLU A 47 46.23 38.03 -79.15
C GLU A 47 47.34 38.14 -78.10
N LYS A 48 48.12 39.23 -78.16
CA LYS A 48 49.15 39.53 -77.15
C LYS A 48 48.54 39.64 -75.74
N PHE A 49 47.43 40.37 -75.60
CA PHE A 49 46.72 40.48 -74.33
C PHE A 49 46.18 39.13 -73.84
N LEU A 50 45.56 38.34 -74.74
CA LEU A 50 45.04 37.02 -74.38
C LEU A 50 46.14 36.05 -73.93
N SER A 51 47.33 36.09 -74.53
CA SER A 51 48.48 35.30 -74.06
C SER A 51 48.91 35.67 -72.63
N ILE A 52 48.81 36.96 -72.27
CA ILE A 52 49.10 37.44 -70.92
C ILE A 52 48.01 36.98 -69.94
N VAL A 53 46.74 37.11 -70.32
CA VAL A 53 45.59 36.60 -69.55
C VAL A 53 45.74 35.10 -69.31
N GLU A 54 46.15 34.32 -70.32
CA GLU A 54 46.40 32.89 -70.18
C GLU A 54 47.44 32.60 -69.09
N ARG A 55 48.59 33.29 -69.14
CA ARG A 55 49.67 33.13 -68.16
C ARG A 55 49.19 33.46 -66.74
N GLN A 56 48.38 34.50 -66.60
CA GLN A 56 47.84 34.91 -65.30
C GLN A 56 46.77 33.93 -64.79
N LEU A 57 45.90 33.42 -65.68
CA LEU A 57 44.98 32.33 -65.33
C LEU A 57 45.72 31.07 -64.89
N GLN A 58 46.85 30.72 -65.54
CA GLN A 58 47.68 29.59 -65.12
C GLN A 58 48.21 29.79 -63.70
N LYS A 59 48.74 30.98 -63.37
CA LYS A 59 49.21 31.30 -62.01
C LYS A 59 48.10 31.20 -60.96
N VAL A 60 46.90 31.69 -61.29
CA VAL A 60 45.72 31.55 -60.42
C VAL A 60 45.35 30.08 -60.25
N TYR A 61 45.30 29.31 -61.34
CA TYR A 61 45.01 27.88 -61.28
C TYR A 61 46.01 27.12 -60.39
N ASP A 62 47.31 27.36 -60.60
CA ASP A 62 48.39 26.69 -59.85
C ASP A 62 48.31 27.02 -58.36
N GLU A 63 48.05 28.29 -58.00
CA GLU A 63 47.89 28.71 -56.61
C GLU A 63 46.65 28.08 -55.95
N LEU A 64 45.52 28.05 -56.67
CA LEU A 64 44.29 27.43 -56.18
C LEU A 64 44.45 25.91 -56.00
N GLU A 65 45.10 25.24 -56.94
CA GLU A 65 45.39 23.79 -56.84
C GLU A 65 46.35 23.49 -55.68
N ARG A 66 47.37 24.34 -55.48
CA ARG A 66 48.30 24.26 -54.35
C ARG A 66 47.57 24.36 -53.02
N GLU A 67 46.74 25.39 -52.83
CA GLU A 67 45.96 25.57 -51.60
C GLU A 67 44.99 24.40 -51.35
N ARG A 68 44.31 23.91 -52.40
CA ARG A 68 43.41 22.75 -52.27
C ARG A 68 44.14 21.50 -51.76
N THR A 69 45.34 21.25 -52.25
CA THR A 69 46.18 20.13 -51.83
C THR A 69 46.76 20.35 -50.43
N GLU A 70 47.37 21.51 -50.17
CA GLU A 70 48.03 21.84 -48.91
C GLU A 70 47.07 21.77 -47.72
N TYR A 71 45.83 22.26 -47.89
CA TYR A 71 44.83 22.28 -46.83
C TYR A 71 43.89 21.07 -46.84
N ASN A 72 44.13 20.07 -47.69
CA ASN A 72 43.27 18.89 -47.85
C ASN A 72 41.78 19.26 -47.99
N MET A 73 41.49 20.23 -48.88
CA MET A 73 40.14 20.80 -49.01
C MET A 73 39.13 19.76 -49.47
N ASN A 74 39.51 18.86 -50.38
CA ASN A 74 38.59 17.81 -50.86
C ASN A 74 37.99 17.00 -49.72
N ASN A 75 38.80 16.61 -48.73
CA ASN A 75 38.32 15.87 -47.57
C ASN A 75 37.40 16.73 -46.69
N SER A 76 37.78 17.99 -46.45
CA SER A 76 36.98 18.92 -45.64
C SER A 76 35.63 19.23 -46.28
N GLU A 77 35.62 19.52 -47.59
CA GLU A 77 34.41 19.73 -48.39
C GLU A 77 33.49 18.51 -48.35
N TYR A 78 34.05 17.30 -48.51
CA TYR A 78 33.30 16.06 -48.39
C TYR A 78 32.68 15.88 -46.99
N THR A 79 33.47 16.08 -45.94
CA THR A 79 32.99 15.99 -44.55
C THR A 79 31.87 17.00 -44.26
N MET A 80 32.01 18.25 -44.70
CA MET A 80 30.99 19.28 -44.49
C MET A 80 29.67 18.94 -45.19
N VAL A 81 29.74 18.52 -46.46
CA VAL A 81 28.56 18.11 -47.23
C VAL A 81 27.90 16.88 -46.61
N THR A 82 28.69 15.90 -46.18
CA THR A 82 28.18 14.66 -45.57
C THR A 82 27.50 14.95 -44.24
N PHE A 83 28.09 15.82 -43.42
CA PHE A 83 27.52 16.26 -42.16
C PHE A 83 26.15 16.93 -42.34
N LEU A 84 26.08 17.93 -43.22
CA LEU A 84 24.85 18.69 -43.48
C LEU A 84 23.75 17.85 -44.13
N SER A 85 24.10 16.98 -45.08
CA SER A 85 23.12 16.23 -45.88
C SER A 85 22.66 14.91 -45.27
N SER A 86 23.47 14.29 -44.41
CA SER A 86 23.25 12.93 -43.93
C SER A 86 23.44 12.81 -42.42
N ASP A 87 24.65 13.02 -41.92
CA ASP A 87 25.00 12.62 -40.56
C ASP A 87 24.22 13.39 -39.48
N TYR A 88 24.14 14.72 -39.60
CA TYR A 88 23.42 15.56 -38.63
C TYR A 88 21.90 15.35 -38.69
N PRO A 89 21.25 15.38 -39.87
CA PRO A 89 19.82 15.06 -39.96
C PRO A 89 19.45 13.67 -39.41
N GLU A 90 20.26 12.65 -39.69
CA GLU A 90 20.03 11.30 -39.18
C GLU A 90 20.17 11.25 -37.65
N TYR A 91 21.22 11.89 -37.11
CA TYR A 91 21.43 12.01 -35.67
C TYR A 91 20.26 12.72 -34.98
N ILE A 92 19.82 13.87 -35.49
CA ILE A 92 18.69 14.62 -34.92
C ILE A 92 17.40 13.80 -34.96
N LYS A 93 17.12 13.10 -36.06
CA LYS A 93 15.95 12.22 -36.17
C LYS A 93 15.97 11.12 -35.13
N LYS A 94 17.14 10.49 -34.93
CA LYS A 94 17.32 9.44 -33.94
C LYS A 94 17.21 9.97 -32.51
N ARG A 95 17.84 11.11 -32.23
CA ARG A 95 17.76 11.81 -30.96
C ARG A 95 16.31 12.17 -30.59
N GLN A 96 15.52 12.68 -31.52
CA GLN A 96 14.09 12.96 -31.29
C GLN A 96 13.30 11.68 -30.97
N SER A 97 13.59 10.56 -31.64
CA SER A 97 13.01 9.27 -31.29
C SER A 97 13.39 8.84 -29.87
N ASN A 98 14.67 8.97 -29.50
CA ASN A 98 15.17 8.67 -28.18
C ASN A 98 14.51 9.54 -27.09
N MET A 99 14.34 10.84 -27.34
CA MET A 99 13.63 11.75 -26.43
C MET A 99 12.19 11.28 -26.15
N ARG A 100 11.44 10.90 -27.19
CA ARG A 100 10.07 10.36 -27.02
C ARG A 100 10.05 9.07 -26.20
N GLN A 101 11.06 8.21 -26.39
CA GLN A 101 11.18 6.97 -25.60
C GLN A 101 11.51 7.29 -24.14
N ILE A 102 12.43 8.22 -23.87
CA ILE A 102 12.74 8.67 -22.51
C ILE A 102 11.51 9.29 -21.83
N GLU A 103 10.73 10.11 -22.55
CA GLU A 103 9.47 10.67 -22.02
C GLU A 103 8.48 9.57 -21.62
N GLN A 104 8.32 8.54 -22.45
CA GLN A 104 7.47 7.39 -22.14
C GLN A 104 7.98 6.63 -20.91
N LEU A 105 9.27 6.35 -20.84
CA LEU A 105 9.89 5.65 -19.71
C LEU A 105 9.83 6.48 -18.42
N THR A 106 9.96 7.80 -18.51
CA THR A 106 9.80 8.74 -17.38
C THR A 106 8.37 8.69 -16.85
N SER A 107 7.37 8.64 -17.75
CA SER A 107 5.97 8.48 -17.34
C SER A 107 5.75 7.15 -16.61
N ILE A 108 6.33 6.05 -17.10
CA ILE A 108 6.26 4.74 -16.44
C ILE A 108 6.92 4.82 -15.06
N HIS A 109 8.15 5.34 -14.97
CA HIS A 109 8.89 5.49 -13.73
C HIS A 109 8.09 6.28 -12.68
N LYS A 110 7.51 7.41 -13.08
CA LYS A 110 6.64 8.23 -12.23
C LYS A 110 5.43 7.44 -11.74
N ASN A 111 4.68 6.82 -12.65
CA ASN A 111 3.46 6.08 -12.30
C ASN A 111 3.75 4.91 -11.35
N VAL A 112 4.86 4.20 -11.55
CA VAL A 112 5.28 3.12 -10.64
C VAL A 112 5.63 3.70 -9.27
N THR A 113 6.39 4.80 -9.24
CA THR A 113 6.84 5.44 -7.99
C THR A 113 5.65 5.97 -7.17
N GLU A 114 4.60 6.49 -7.82
CA GLU A 114 3.36 6.95 -7.19
C GLU A 114 2.54 5.83 -6.53
N LEU A 115 2.79 4.55 -6.88
CA LEU A 115 2.19 3.42 -6.17
C LEU A 115 2.81 3.19 -4.80
N PHE A 116 4.07 3.57 -4.61
CA PHE A 116 4.76 3.37 -3.34
C PHE A 116 4.26 4.35 -2.29
N SER A 117 4.22 3.89 -1.03
CA SER A 117 3.73 4.66 0.12
C SER A 117 2.24 4.99 0.10
N LYS A 118 1.41 4.27 -0.68
CA LYS A 118 -0.05 4.44 -0.61
C LYS A 118 -0.59 3.92 0.73
N GLU A 119 -1.41 4.73 1.40
CA GLU A 119 -2.11 4.35 2.61
C GLU A 119 -3.48 3.76 2.23
N LEU A 120 -3.80 2.58 2.76
CA LEU A 120 -5.02 1.84 2.44
C LEU A 120 -5.88 1.70 3.70
N PHE A 121 -7.13 2.16 3.64
CA PHE A 121 -8.05 2.22 4.79
C PHE A 121 -9.31 1.36 4.57
N SER A 122 -9.74 1.22 3.32
CA SER A 122 -11.04 0.65 2.94
C SER A 122 -10.95 -0.42 1.85
N GLU A 123 -12.03 -1.19 1.69
CA GLU A 123 -12.23 -2.06 0.52
C GLU A 123 -12.05 -1.28 -0.79
N ALA A 124 -12.60 -0.06 -0.88
CA ALA A 124 -12.48 0.78 -2.07
C ALA A 124 -11.02 1.12 -2.38
N ASP A 125 -10.23 1.46 -1.36
CA ASP A 125 -8.79 1.74 -1.53
C ASP A 125 -8.04 0.49 -2.01
N MET A 126 -8.37 -0.68 -1.45
CA MET A 126 -7.76 -1.95 -1.86
C MET A 126 -8.06 -2.29 -3.32
N VAL A 127 -9.32 -2.13 -3.75
CA VAL A 127 -9.73 -2.37 -5.13
C VAL A 127 -9.06 -1.38 -6.08
N ALA A 128 -9.03 -0.10 -5.74
CA ALA A 128 -8.36 0.92 -6.54
C ALA A 128 -6.87 0.63 -6.67
N PHE A 129 -6.19 0.35 -5.56
CA PHE A 129 -4.77 0.01 -5.53
C PHE A 129 -4.43 -1.24 -6.36
N ARG A 130 -5.26 -2.28 -6.26
CA ARG A 130 -5.16 -3.49 -7.07
C ARG A 130 -5.27 -3.18 -8.56
N ASN A 131 -6.26 -2.37 -8.95
CA ASN A 131 -6.49 -2.02 -10.35
C ASN A 131 -5.35 -1.17 -10.91
N ASP A 132 -4.86 -0.17 -10.17
CA ASP A 132 -3.72 0.64 -10.56
C ASP A 132 -2.47 -0.23 -10.76
N CYS A 133 -2.19 -1.15 -9.81
CA CYS A 133 -1.09 -2.10 -9.93
C CYS A 133 -1.21 -2.96 -11.20
N PHE A 134 -2.38 -3.55 -11.47
CA PHE A 134 -2.57 -4.42 -12.63
C PHE A 134 -2.54 -3.69 -13.97
N GLN A 135 -3.14 -2.51 -14.08
CA GLN A 135 -3.06 -1.72 -15.32
C GLN A 135 -1.60 -1.40 -15.67
N LEU A 136 -0.79 -1.10 -14.65
CA LEU A 136 0.59 -0.73 -14.84
C LEU A 136 1.48 -1.94 -15.17
N THR A 137 1.26 -3.06 -14.48
CA THR A 137 2.03 -4.29 -14.70
C THR A 137 1.62 -5.05 -15.97
N GLU A 138 0.34 -5.09 -16.36
CA GLU A 138 -0.10 -5.69 -17.63
C GLU A 138 0.52 -5.00 -18.86
N LYS A 139 0.74 -3.69 -18.76
CA LYS A 139 1.32 -2.90 -19.86
C LYS A 139 2.84 -3.05 -19.96
N HIS A 140 3.52 -3.46 -18.88
CA HIS A 140 4.98 -3.28 -18.75
C HIS A 140 5.76 -4.45 -18.10
N ALA A 141 5.11 -5.51 -17.62
CA ALA A 141 5.75 -6.59 -16.86
C ALA A 141 5.61 -7.99 -17.50
N ASN A 142 6.41 -8.93 -17.02
CA ASN A 142 6.41 -10.33 -17.43
C ASN A 142 5.10 -11.03 -17.01
N THR A 143 4.41 -11.66 -17.97
CA THR A 143 3.07 -12.24 -17.84
C THR A 143 2.97 -13.39 -16.85
N SER A 144 4.07 -14.09 -16.57
CA SER A 144 4.09 -15.21 -15.63
C SER A 144 3.90 -14.78 -14.17
N PHE A 145 4.55 -13.70 -13.74
CA PHE A 145 4.49 -13.19 -12.37
C PHE A 145 3.13 -12.53 -12.04
N LEU A 146 2.51 -11.94 -13.06
CA LEU A 146 1.17 -11.32 -12.97
C LEU A 146 0.10 -12.32 -12.52
N LYS A 147 0.21 -13.58 -12.96
CA LYS A 147 -0.75 -14.63 -12.61
C LYS A 147 -0.75 -14.91 -11.10
N GLU A 148 0.43 -15.09 -10.50
CA GLU A 148 0.57 -15.40 -9.07
C GLU A 148 0.11 -14.24 -8.17
N ILE A 149 0.42 -12.99 -8.54
CA ILE A 149 -0.11 -11.81 -7.82
C ILE A 149 -1.63 -11.75 -7.91
N LYS A 150 -2.21 -12.02 -9.10
CA LYS A 150 -3.67 -12.01 -9.31
C LYS A 150 -4.38 -13.05 -8.47
N GLU A 151 -3.83 -14.26 -8.40
CA GLU A 151 -4.34 -15.32 -7.52
C GLU A 151 -4.25 -14.90 -6.04
N SER A 152 -3.13 -14.32 -5.62
CA SER A 152 -2.93 -13.84 -4.24
C SER A 152 -3.93 -12.74 -3.88
N TRP A 153 -4.21 -11.78 -4.79
CA TRP A 153 -5.24 -10.76 -4.59
C TRP A 153 -6.66 -11.32 -4.50
N ASN A 154 -6.97 -12.32 -5.34
CA ASN A 154 -8.31 -12.93 -5.35
C ASN A 154 -8.58 -13.71 -4.06
N ALA A 155 -7.54 -14.23 -3.40
CA ALA A 155 -7.65 -14.84 -2.08
C ALA A 155 -7.74 -13.78 -0.96
N TYR A 156 -6.91 -12.73 -1.03
CA TYR A 156 -6.80 -11.72 0.02
C TYR A 156 -8.04 -10.80 0.12
N LEU A 157 -8.54 -10.28 -1.00
CA LEU A 157 -9.59 -9.25 -0.99
C LEU A 157 -10.87 -9.72 -0.27
N PRO A 158 -11.41 -10.94 -0.52
CA PRO A 158 -12.55 -11.44 0.24
C PRO A 158 -12.28 -11.56 1.74
N ALA A 159 -11.08 -12.02 2.14
CA ALA A 159 -10.70 -12.14 3.55
C ALA A 159 -10.64 -10.77 4.24
N PHE A 160 -10.09 -9.76 3.55
CA PHE A 160 -10.07 -8.39 4.04
C PHE A 160 -11.49 -7.79 4.19
N VAL A 161 -12.37 -8.02 3.22
CA VAL A 161 -13.77 -7.56 3.29
C VAL A 161 -14.54 -8.22 4.43
N ASP A 162 -14.36 -9.53 4.64
CA ASP A 162 -14.93 -10.24 5.79
C ASP A 162 -14.42 -9.66 7.12
N PHE A 163 -13.12 -9.38 7.20
CA PHE A 163 -12.51 -8.73 8.36
C PHE A 163 -13.09 -7.33 8.61
N GLN A 164 -13.25 -6.48 7.58
CA GLN A 164 -13.84 -5.15 7.75
C GLN A 164 -15.26 -5.20 8.28
N LYS A 165 -16.07 -6.16 7.81
CA LYS A 165 -17.43 -6.37 8.32
C LYS A 165 -17.43 -6.80 9.79
N LYS A 166 -16.57 -7.76 10.15
CA LYS A 166 -16.40 -8.19 11.55
C LYS A 166 -15.94 -7.04 12.45
N HIS A 167 -15.00 -6.24 11.98
CA HIS A 167 -14.51 -5.07 12.70
C HIS A 167 -15.63 -4.05 12.96
N GLU A 168 -16.41 -3.72 11.94
CA GLU A 168 -17.55 -2.80 12.09
C GLU A 168 -18.62 -3.34 13.05
N HIS A 169 -18.91 -4.65 12.99
CA HIS A 169 -19.83 -5.28 13.96
C HIS A 169 -19.32 -5.23 15.40
N VAL A 170 -18.02 -5.48 15.63
CA VAL A 170 -17.41 -5.37 16.95
C VAL A 170 -17.47 -3.93 17.45
N LYS A 171 -17.16 -2.96 16.59
CA LYS A 171 -17.23 -1.52 16.90
C LYS A 171 -18.64 -1.10 17.33
N GLN A 172 -19.67 -1.55 16.60
CA GLN A 172 -21.07 -1.30 16.94
C GLN A 172 -21.48 -1.97 18.26
N ALA A 173 -21.05 -3.21 18.50
CA ALA A 173 -21.32 -3.92 19.76
C ALA A 173 -20.67 -3.22 20.98
N ILE A 174 -19.44 -2.75 20.83
CA ILE A 174 -18.73 -1.99 21.87
C ILE A 174 -19.46 -0.66 22.14
N ALA A 175 -19.84 0.08 21.10
CA ALA A 175 -20.58 1.33 21.25
C ALA A 175 -21.93 1.13 21.97
N ALA A 176 -22.65 0.05 21.65
CA ALA A 176 -23.89 -0.32 22.33
C ALA A 176 -23.65 -0.61 23.82
N VAL A 177 -22.63 -1.41 24.16
CA VAL A 177 -22.26 -1.71 25.56
C VAL A 177 -21.92 -0.44 26.34
N LEU A 178 -21.20 0.50 25.75
CA LEU A 178 -20.83 1.76 26.40
C LEU A 178 -22.06 2.65 26.69
N GLU A 179 -23.01 2.73 25.75
CA GLU A 179 -24.26 3.47 25.99
C GLU A 179 -25.19 2.74 26.98
N GLU A 180 -25.25 1.40 26.94
CA GLU A 180 -25.99 0.59 27.92
C GLU A 180 -25.43 0.77 29.35
N ASP A 181 -24.11 0.72 29.53
CA ASP A 181 -23.44 0.95 30.81
C ASP A 181 -23.74 2.36 31.36
N LYS A 182 -23.66 3.38 30.51
CA LYS A 182 -24.00 4.76 30.85
C LYS A 182 -25.46 4.89 31.28
N SER A 183 -26.37 4.29 30.53
CA SER A 183 -27.81 4.26 30.85
C SER A 183 -28.09 3.55 32.18
N LEU A 184 -27.48 2.39 32.40
CA LEU A 184 -27.65 1.60 33.62
C LEU A 184 -27.09 2.33 34.85
N LYS A 185 -25.95 3.02 34.72
CA LYS A 185 -25.39 3.88 35.78
C LYS A 185 -26.32 5.05 36.13
N GLN A 186 -26.95 5.67 35.13
CA GLN A 186 -27.94 6.72 35.35
C GLN A 186 -29.19 6.18 36.05
N GLU A 187 -29.70 5.03 35.62
CA GLU A 187 -30.85 4.37 36.24
C GLU A 187 -30.55 3.96 37.69
N TRP A 188 -29.34 3.45 37.95
CA TRP A 188 -28.86 3.19 39.32
C TRP A 188 -28.81 4.46 40.15
N HIS A 189 -28.32 5.57 39.60
CA HIS A 189 -28.27 6.85 40.31
C HIS A 189 -29.67 7.34 40.73
N GLN A 190 -30.69 7.10 39.91
CA GLN A 190 -32.08 7.40 40.27
C GLN A 190 -32.65 6.43 41.30
N LEU A 191 -32.43 5.12 41.11
CA LEU A 191 -32.90 4.09 42.04
C LEU A 191 -32.25 4.21 43.43
N SER A 192 -30.97 4.53 43.49
CA SER A 192 -30.22 4.72 44.74
C SER A 192 -30.64 5.98 45.50
N LYS A 193 -31.25 6.98 44.87
CA LYS A 193 -31.85 8.13 45.56
C LYS A 193 -33.22 7.84 46.14
N ASN A 194 -33.97 6.91 45.56
CA ASN A 194 -35.33 6.58 46.01
C ASN A 194 -35.31 5.89 47.39
N LYS A 195 -36.13 6.38 48.34
CA LYS A 195 -36.29 5.77 49.67
C LYS A 195 -36.96 4.40 49.61
N VAL A 196 -37.83 4.18 48.62
CA VAL A 196 -38.59 2.94 48.43
C VAL A 196 -38.33 2.35 47.05
N VAL A 197 -37.90 1.08 47.00
CA VAL A 197 -37.66 0.34 45.75
C VAL A 197 -38.51 -0.93 45.77
N THR A 198 -39.48 -1.01 44.86
CA THR A 198 -40.37 -2.17 44.76
C THR A 198 -39.63 -3.40 44.21
N LYS A 199 -40.11 -4.60 44.56
CA LYS A 199 -39.56 -5.88 44.04
C LYS A 199 -39.52 -5.88 42.51
N GLN A 200 -40.58 -5.39 41.86
CA GLN A 200 -40.65 -5.31 40.40
C GLN A 200 -39.55 -4.41 39.80
N LYS A 201 -39.31 -3.22 40.37
CA LYS A 201 -38.24 -2.31 39.90
C LYS A 201 -36.85 -2.88 40.13
N ALA A 202 -36.63 -3.54 41.27
CA ALA A 202 -35.37 -4.22 41.58
C ALA A 202 -35.09 -5.39 40.62
N THR A 203 -36.11 -6.20 40.32
CA THR A 203 -35.99 -7.31 39.35
C THR A 203 -35.71 -6.79 37.94
N ALA A 204 -36.46 -5.79 37.47
CA ALA A 204 -36.25 -5.21 36.13
C ALA A 204 -34.84 -4.62 35.96
N PHE A 205 -34.33 -3.92 36.98
CA PHE A 205 -32.97 -3.41 36.97
C PHE A 205 -31.92 -4.55 36.94
N ARG A 206 -32.12 -5.63 37.71
CA ARG A 206 -31.23 -6.80 37.66
C ARG A 206 -31.20 -7.49 36.30
N THR A 207 -32.35 -7.59 35.64
CA THR A 207 -32.42 -8.15 34.28
C THR A 207 -31.55 -7.33 33.33
N LYS A 208 -31.67 -5.99 33.35
CA LYS A 208 -30.83 -5.10 32.55
C LYS A 208 -29.34 -5.19 32.90
N GLN A 209 -29.01 -5.32 34.19
CA GLN A 209 -27.62 -5.52 34.64
C GLN A 209 -27.04 -6.85 34.11
N HIS A 210 -27.83 -7.92 34.13
CA HIS A 210 -27.43 -9.21 33.58
C HIS A 210 -27.26 -9.16 32.06
N GLU A 211 -28.18 -8.52 31.34
CA GLU A 211 -28.11 -8.31 29.90
C GLU A 211 -26.84 -7.50 29.51
N LEU A 212 -26.56 -6.41 30.22
CA LEU A 212 -25.33 -5.64 30.04
C LEU A 212 -24.08 -6.51 30.25
N ASN A 213 -24.03 -7.32 31.32
CA ASN A 213 -22.89 -8.19 31.59
C ASN A 213 -22.69 -9.25 30.49
N GLU A 214 -23.78 -9.84 29.97
CA GLU A 214 -23.69 -10.74 28.82
C GLU A 214 -23.23 -10.02 27.55
N ASN A 215 -23.66 -8.79 27.32
CA ASN A 215 -23.22 -7.97 26.19
C ASN A 215 -21.74 -7.58 26.32
N ILE A 216 -21.27 -7.18 27.51
CA ILE A 216 -19.84 -6.96 27.81
C ILE A 216 -19.03 -8.21 27.49
N ARG A 217 -19.49 -9.39 27.93
CA ARG A 217 -18.81 -10.67 27.66
C ARG A 217 -18.71 -10.96 26.16
N LYS A 218 -19.82 -10.84 25.43
CA LYS A 218 -19.87 -11.06 23.97
C LYS A 218 -18.96 -10.08 23.24
N ALA A 219 -19.03 -8.78 23.57
CA ALA A 219 -18.19 -7.75 22.96
C ALA A 219 -16.70 -7.97 23.27
N THR A 220 -16.36 -8.37 24.51
CA THR A 220 -14.98 -8.70 24.90
C THR A 220 -14.44 -9.88 24.10
N THR A 221 -15.21 -10.98 24.00
CA THR A 221 -14.81 -12.15 23.22
C THR A 221 -14.65 -11.81 21.74
N ALA A 222 -15.60 -11.08 21.16
CA ALA A 222 -15.55 -10.71 19.75
C ALA A 222 -14.36 -9.77 19.44
N GLN A 223 -14.10 -8.79 20.32
CA GLN A 223 -12.94 -7.91 20.25
C GLN A 223 -11.62 -8.70 20.34
N LYS A 224 -11.54 -9.66 21.27
CA LYS A 224 -10.38 -10.54 21.41
C LYS A 224 -10.14 -11.39 20.15
N GLN A 225 -11.19 -12.02 19.63
CA GLN A 225 -11.10 -12.81 18.39
C GLN A 225 -10.66 -11.97 17.20
N LEU A 226 -11.16 -10.72 17.10
CA LEU A 226 -10.76 -9.81 16.04
C LEU A 226 -9.26 -9.48 16.12
N PHE A 227 -8.74 -9.13 17.29
CA PHE A 227 -7.34 -8.68 17.44
C PHE A 227 -6.32 -9.80 17.52
N GLU A 228 -6.63 -10.90 18.18
CA GLU A 228 -5.67 -11.98 18.42
C GLU A 228 -5.69 -13.05 17.33
N LEU A 229 -6.81 -13.23 16.63
CA LEU A 229 -6.96 -14.28 15.61
C LEU A 229 -7.06 -13.72 14.20
N HIS A 230 -7.99 -12.79 13.97
CA HIS A 230 -8.30 -12.37 12.60
C HIS A 230 -7.34 -11.31 12.06
N TRP A 231 -7.00 -10.29 12.86
CA TRP A 231 -6.12 -9.21 12.41
C TRP A 231 -4.70 -9.69 12.05
N PRO A 232 -4.01 -10.54 12.84
CA PRO A 232 -2.65 -10.98 12.51
C PRO A 232 -2.61 -11.77 11.21
N ASP A 233 -3.63 -12.60 10.94
CA ASP A 233 -3.75 -13.36 9.69
C ASP A 233 -3.93 -12.44 8.47
N VAL A 234 -4.90 -11.51 8.54
CA VAL A 234 -5.13 -10.52 7.46
C VAL A 234 -3.88 -9.69 7.21
N ARG A 235 -3.22 -9.23 8.28
CA ARG A 235 -1.99 -8.43 8.16
C ARG A 235 -0.86 -9.24 7.54
N SER A 236 -0.65 -10.49 7.96
CA SER A 236 0.38 -11.36 7.39
C SER A 236 0.13 -11.65 5.91
N GLN A 237 -1.12 -11.87 5.50
CA GLN A 237 -1.47 -12.08 4.09
C GLN A 237 -1.22 -10.82 3.26
N PHE A 238 -1.55 -9.65 3.81
CA PHE A 238 -1.25 -8.36 3.18
C PHE A 238 0.26 -8.14 3.03
N ASP A 239 1.05 -8.39 4.07
CA ASP A 239 2.50 -8.22 4.05
C ASP A 239 3.15 -9.12 2.99
N ALA A 240 2.72 -10.38 2.89
CA ALA A 240 3.19 -11.31 1.86
C ALA A 240 2.79 -10.87 0.43
N LEU A 241 1.55 -10.38 0.26
CA LEU A 241 1.08 -9.83 -1.01
C LEU A 241 1.91 -8.60 -1.41
N GLN A 242 2.15 -7.70 -0.46
CA GLN A 242 2.94 -6.49 -0.64
C GLN A 242 4.38 -6.80 -1.03
N GLU A 243 5.02 -7.78 -0.39
CA GLU A 243 6.38 -8.20 -0.71
C GLU A 243 6.48 -8.67 -2.18
N LYS A 244 5.57 -9.53 -2.62
CA LYS A 244 5.50 -10.00 -4.01
C LYS A 244 5.33 -8.84 -5.00
N MET A 245 4.36 -7.94 -4.74
CA MET A 245 4.11 -6.79 -5.60
C MET A 245 5.31 -5.85 -5.65
N SER A 246 5.91 -5.56 -4.49
CA SER A 246 7.10 -4.71 -4.38
C SER A 246 8.26 -5.28 -5.19
N GLY A 247 8.49 -6.59 -5.15
CA GLY A 247 9.52 -7.25 -5.95
C GLY A 247 9.35 -7.05 -7.46
N SER A 248 8.12 -7.21 -7.97
CA SER A 248 7.85 -7.00 -9.41
C SER A 248 7.92 -5.55 -9.82
N LEU A 249 7.31 -4.62 -9.07
CA LEU A 249 7.37 -3.20 -9.40
C LEU A 249 8.79 -2.65 -9.31
N SER A 250 9.59 -3.14 -8.35
CA SER A 250 11.03 -2.82 -8.28
C SER A 250 11.81 -3.33 -9.50
N THR A 251 11.41 -4.47 -10.04
CA THR A 251 12.02 -5.01 -11.28
C THR A 251 11.67 -4.13 -12.48
N VAL A 252 10.41 -3.71 -12.59
CA VAL A 252 9.96 -2.77 -13.64
C VAL A 252 10.71 -1.44 -13.54
N LEU A 253 10.86 -0.87 -12.33
CA LEU A 253 11.64 0.36 -12.11
C LEU A 253 13.09 0.19 -12.59
N LYS A 254 13.78 -0.87 -12.14
CA LYS A 254 15.17 -1.13 -12.53
C LYS A 254 15.34 -1.29 -14.03
N GLU A 255 14.44 -2.00 -14.70
CA GLU A 255 14.51 -2.17 -16.16
C GLU A 255 14.20 -0.86 -16.90
N THR A 256 13.27 -0.06 -16.38
CA THR A 256 12.94 1.26 -16.91
C THR A 256 14.14 2.20 -16.78
N GLU A 257 14.77 2.27 -15.60
CA GLU A 257 15.99 3.05 -15.34
C GLU A 257 17.14 2.60 -16.25
N ARG A 258 17.37 1.28 -16.35
CA ARG A 258 18.38 0.69 -17.24
C ARG A 258 18.14 1.08 -18.70
N SER A 259 16.89 1.03 -19.16
CA SER A 259 16.55 1.39 -20.54
C SER A 259 16.80 2.87 -20.83
N MET A 260 16.44 3.76 -19.90
CA MET A 260 16.73 5.21 -20.01
C MET A 260 18.24 5.48 -20.06
N GLU A 261 19.01 4.78 -19.23
CA GLU A 261 20.48 4.90 -19.20
C GLU A 261 21.10 4.42 -20.52
N VAL A 262 20.67 3.28 -21.05
CA VAL A 262 21.17 2.76 -22.34
C VAL A 262 20.89 3.73 -23.47
N ILE A 263 19.69 4.32 -23.53
CA ILE A 263 19.33 5.31 -24.56
C ILE A 263 20.20 6.56 -24.43
N SER A 264 20.39 7.06 -23.21
CA SER A 264 21.20 8.26 -22.94
C SER A 264 22.68 8.04 -23.27
N GLN A 265 23.24 6.89 -22.89
CA GLN A 265 24.61 6.52 -23.22
C GLN A 265 24.80 6.32 -24.72
N GLN A 266 23.84 5.73 -25.42
CA GLN A 266 23.89 5.56 -26.87
C GLN A 266 23.90 6.91 -27.59
N ASP A 267 23.03 7.85 -27.19
CA ASP A 267 23.00 9.20 -27.73
C ASP A 267 24.32 9.95 -27.47
N ALA A 268 24.88 9.86 -26.26
CA ALA A 268 26.16 10.45 -25.91
C ALA A 268 27.33 9.87 -26.73
N ASN A 269 27.34 8.54 -26.94
CA ASN A 269 28.34 7.87 -27.76
C ASN A 269 28.25 8.31 -29.25
N GLU A 270 27.04 8.48 -29.78
CA GLU A 270 26.82 8.94 -31.15
C GLU A 270 27.21 10.40 -31.33
N HIS A 271 26.88 11.26 -30.36
CA HIS A 271 27.34 12.65 -30.31
C HIS A 271 28.87 12.71 -30.29
N ALA A 272 29.53 11.94 -29.42
CA ALA A 272 30.99 11.89 -29.34
C ALA A 272 31.62 11.40 -30.65
N ARG A 273 31.05 10.36 -31.28
CA ARG A 273 31.51 9.82 -32.57
C ARG A 273 31.45 10.87 -33.69
N LEU A 274 30.33 11.58 -33.79
CA LEU A 274 30.14 12.64 -34.79
C LEU A 274 31.04 13.84 -34.52
N LYS A 275 31.21 14.22 -33.25
CA LYS A 275 32.16 15.26 -32.88
C LYS A 275 33.58 14.89 -33.30
N GLN A 276 33.99 13.65 -33.07
CA GLN A 276 35.32 13.15 -33.42
C GLN A 276 35.57 13.12 -34.94
N SER A 277 34.55 12.83 -35.76
CA SER A 277 34.71 12.86 -37.22
C SER A 277 34.91 14.28 -37.78
N LEU A 278 34.68 15.32 -36.97
CA LEU A 278 34.70 16.74 -37.36
C LEU A 278 35.86 17.54 -36.76
N ASN A 279 36.90 16.86 -36.25
CA ASN A 279 37.97 17.45 -35.41
C ASN A 279 38.87 18.53 -36.05
N ASN A 280 38.70 18.90 -37.32
CA ASN A 280 39.56 19.90 -37.99
C ASN A 280 38.79 21.14 -38.45
N LEU A 281 38.27 21.91 -37.49
CA LEU A 281 37.64 23.21 -37.74
C LEU A 281 38.55 24.22 -38.45
N ASN A 282 39.88 24.13 -38.24
CA ASN A 282 40.83 25.02 -38.91
C ASN A 282 40.81 24.81 -40.43
N ALA A 283 40.61 23.57 -40.91
CA ALA A 283 40.45 23.29 -42.33
C ALA A 283 39.14 23.85 -42.92
N VAL A 284 38.06 23.93 -42.13
CA VAL A 284 36.78 24.53 -42.55
C VAL A 284 36.95 26.01 -42.85
N HIS A 285 37.66 26.76 -41.98
CA HIS A 285 37.94 28.18 -42.23
C HIS A 285 38.82 28.38 -43.48
N LYS A 286 39.77 27.47 -43.76
CA LYS A 286 40.55 27.50 -45.01
C LYS A 286 39.66 27.29 -46.24
N VAL A 287 38.70 26.38 -46.18
CA VAL A 287 37.71 26.18 -47.26
C VAL A 287 36.84 27.44 -47.44
N GLU A 288 36.41 28.09 -46.36
CA GLU A 288 35.64 29.33 -46.41
C GLU A 288 36.38 30.44 -47.16
N VAL A 289 37.62 30.73 -46.75
CA VAL A 289 38.47 31.76 -47.34
C VAL A 289 38.73 31.45 -48.82
N TYR A 290 39.02 30.18 -49.14
CA TYR A 290 39.23 29.72 -50.51
C TYR A 290 37.99 29.94 -51.39
N GLN A 291 36.83 29.43 -50.97
CA GLN A 291 35.60 29.51 -51.76
C GLN A 291 35.10 30.96 -51.89
N THR A 292 35.31 31.81 -50.86
CA THR A 292 34.96 33.24 -50.89
C THR A 292 35.81 34.01 -51.89
N TRP A 293 37.13 33.81 -51.86
CA TRP A 293 38.04 34.44 -52.83
C TRP A 293 37.75 33.96 -54.25
N LEU A 294 37.54 32.65 -54.44
CA LEU A 294 37.23 32.08 -55.74
C LEU A 294 35.89 32.59 -56.30
N ALA A 295 34.86 32.73 -55.46
CA ALA A 295 33.59 33.34 -55.85
C ALA A 295 33.78 34.79 -56.30
N ALA A 296 34.57 35.58 -55.56
CA ALA A 296 34.88 36.96 -55.92
C ALA A 296 35.68 37.06 -57.23
N PHE A 297 36.67 36.19 -57.42
CA PHE A 297 37.44 36.07 -58.66
C PHE A 297 36.55 35.73 -59.85
N ILE A 298 35.68 34.73 -59.72
CA ILE A 298 34.73 34.33 -60.77
C ILE A 298 33.78 35.49 -61.08
N LYS A 299 33.17 36.10 -60.06
CA LYS A 299 32.22 37.21 -60.22
C LYS A 299 32.85 38.39 -60.95
N LYS A 300 34.07 38.78 -60.56
CA LYS A 300 34.79 39.93 -61.15
C LYS A 300 35.32 39.65 -62.56
N SER A 301 35.62 38.38 -62.89
CA SER A 301 36.19 38.01 -64.18
C SER A 301 35.13 37.63 -65.23
N ARG A 302 33.96 37.16 -64.79
CA ARG A 302 32.88 36.66 -65.67
C ARG A 302 32.46 37.64 -66.79
N PRO A 303 32.30 38.97 -66.58
CA PRO A 303 31.89 39.88 -67.65
C PRO A 303 32.83 39.83 -68.86
N PHE A 304 34.14 39.89 -68.63
CA PHE A 304 35.15 39.81 -69.68
C PHE A 304 35.09 38.48 -70.43
N PHE A 305 34.97 37.35 -69.71
CA PHE A 305 34.93 36.04 -70.34
C PHE A 305 33.61 35.73 -71.07
N ASN A 306 32.52 36.41 -70.72
CA ASN A 306 31.24 36.32 -71.43
C ASN A 306 31.23 37.14 -72.73
N GLU A 307 32.00 38.24 -72.79
CA GLU A 307 32.11 39.13 -73.96
C GLU A 307 33.06 38.59 -75.05
N LEU A 308 33.91 37.60 -74.71
CA LEU A 308 34.73 36.88 -75.69
C LEU A 308 33.84 36.02 -76.61
N SER A 309 33.49 36.56 -77.79
CA SER A 309 32.59 36.00 -78.81
C SER A 309 32.88 34.54 -79.25
N GLU A 310 31.93 33.95 -79.98
CA GLU A 310 32.03 32.64 -80.65
C GLU A 310 33.28 32.47 -81.54
N ASP A 311 33.93 33.55 -81.96
CA ASP A 311 35.07 33.53 -82.90
C ASP A 311 36.39 33.10 -82.25
N ILE A 312 36.48 33.10 -80.91
CA ILE A 312 37.65 32.63 -80.16
C ILE A 312 37.33 31.22 -79.64
N LYS A 313 37.13 30.29 -80.58
CA LYS A 313 36.60 28.95 -80.29
C LYS A 313 37.62 27.94 -79.74
N ALA A 314 38.89 28.29 -79.59
CA ALA A 314 39.89 27.36 -79.05
C ALA A 314 41.12 28.07 -78.47
N ASN A 315 40.94 28.87 -77.42
CA ASN A 315 42.08 29.44 -76.71
C ASN A 315 42.18 28.86 -75.31
N ARG A 316 43.40 28.50 -74.91
CA ARG A 316 43.74 27.87 -73.62
C ARG A 316 43.24 28.68 -72.41
N CYS A 317 43.00 29.98 -72.59
CA CYS A 317 42.25 30.83 -71.66
C CYS A 317 40.87 30.28 -71.26
N ARG A 318 40.04 29.84 -72.23
CA ARG A 318 38.69 29.32 -71.95
C ARG A 318 38.76 28.01 -71.20
N GLU A 319 39.72 27.15 -71.52
CA GLU A 319 39.96 25.91 -70.79
C GLU A 319 40.38 26.17 -69.34
N LEU A 320 41.37 27.04 -69.12
CA LEU A 320 41.82 27.42 -67.77
C LEU A 320 40.72 28.09 -66.97
N TRP A 321 39.96 29.00 -67.58
CA TRP A 321 38.78 29.60 -66.97
C TRP A 321 37.77 28.54 -66.53
N ASN A 322 37.43 27.57 -67.40
CA ASN A 322 36.50 26.50 -67.06
C ASN A 322 37.03 25.61 -65.93
N ARG A 323 38.34 25.33 -65.89
CA ARG A 323 38.97 24.58 -64.80
C ARG A 323 38.88 25.32 -63.47
N ILE A 324 39.25 26.61 -63.43
CA ILE A 324 39.12 27.48 -62.24
C ILE A 324 37.66 27.57 -61.81
N TYR A 325 36.75 27.80 -62.75
CA TYR A 325 35.32 27.85 -62.49
C TYR A 325 34.80 26.54 -61.89
N GLY A 326 35.26 25.38 -62.39
CA GLY A 326 34.90 24.06 -61.89
C GLY A 326 35.42 23.73 -60.48
N MET A 327 36.38 24.49 -59.96
CA MET A 327 36.84 24.40 -58.56
C MET A 327 35.85 25.05 -57.58
N TYR A 328 34.97 25.94 -58.04
CA TYR A 328 33.95 26.55 -57.19
C TYR A 328 32.83 25.55 -56.96
N LYS A 329 32.56 25.24 -55.70
CA LYS A 329 31.55 24.23 -55.31
C LYS A 329 30.28 24.82 -54.72
N GLY A 330 30.27 26.13 -54.41
CA GLY A 330 29.11 26.78 -53.79
C GLY A 330 28.72 26.14 -52.44
N ILE A 331 29.70 25.63 -51.71
CA ILE A 331 29.47 24.95 -50.42
C ILE A 331 28.95 25.97 -49.41
N ALA A 332 27.89 25.60 -48.68
CA ALA A 332 27.30 26.43 -47.64
C ALA A 332 28.14 26.37 -46.36
N VAL A 333 29.34 26.96 -46.39
CA VAL A 333 30.28 26.93 -45.26
C VAL A 333 29.67 27.56 -44.00
N ASN A 334 28.95 28.66 -44.15
CA ASN A 334 28.25 29.31 -43.05
C ASN A 334 27.15 28.42 -42.45
N GLU A 335 26.40 27.72 -43.29
CA GLU A 335 25.37 26.77 -42.84
C GLU A 335 26.00 25.62 -42.04
N PHE A 336 27.14 25.10 -42.51
CA PHE A 336 27.91 24.11 -41.77
C PHE A 336 28.36 24.63 -40.40
N ILE A 337 28.95 25.84 -40.32
CA ILE A 337 29.44 26.42 -39.07
C ILE A 337 28.29 26.56 -38.06
N VAL A 338 27.18 27.18 -38.48
CA VAL A 338 26.00 27.37 -37.61
C VAL A 338 25.44 26.03 -37.15
N THR A 339 25.25 25.08 -38.07
CA THR A 339 24.71 23.76 -37.75
C THR A 339 25.63 22.97 -36.80
N TYR A 340 26.94 23.10 -36.98
CA TYR A 340 27.91 22.45 -36.12
C TYR A 340 27.96 23.08 -34.73
N GLU A 341 27.84 24.40 -34.61
CA GLU A 341 27.70 25.08 -33.32
C GLU A 341 26.42 24.65 -32.58
N GLU A 342 25.29 24.56 -33.29
CA GLU A 342 24.04 24.02 -32.75
C GLU A 342 24.22 22.58 -32.25
N PHE A 343 24.87 21.73 -33.05
CA PHE A 343 25.20 20.36 -32.69
C PHE A 343 26.06 20.28 -31.41
N LEU A 344 27.07 21.14 -31.27
CA LEU A 344 27.93 21.19 -30.10
C LEU A 344 27.19 21.69 -28.85
N ALA A 345 26.19 22.55 -29.01
CA ALA A 345 25.39 23.10 -27.92
C ALA A 345 24.35 22.10 -27.36
N LEU A 346 24.09 20.99 -28.07
CA LEU A 346 23.15 19.97 -27.62
C LEU A 346 23.57 19.39 -26.28
N GLN A 347 22.69 19.53 -25.29
CA GLN A 347 22.88 18.93 -23.97
C GLN A 347 22.75 17.40 -24.04
N PRO A 348 23.44 16.63 -23.20
CA PRO A 348 23.18 15.20 -23.07
C PRO A 348 21.70 14.94 -22.77
N LEU A 349 21.15 13.84 -23.28
CA LEU A 349 19.84 13.39 -22.79
C LEU A 349 19.95 13.09 -21.29
N GLY A 350 18.98 13.60 -20.52
CA GLY A 350 19.02 13.53 -19.07
C GLY A 350 19.03 12.09 -18.57
N SER A 351 19.91 11.78 -17.63
CA SER A 351 19.87 10.52 -16.88
C SER A 351 18.87 10.65 -15.73
N VAL A 352 18.17 9.56 -15.44
CA VAL A 352 17.32 9.48 -14.25
C VAL A 352 18.23 9.11 -13.08
N THR A 353 18.29 9.95 -12.06
CA THR A 353 18.92 9.60 -10.79
C THR A 353 18.22 8.37 -10.23
N SER A 354 18.95 7.25 -10.16
CA SER A 354 18.44 6.01 -9.56
C SER A 354 17.87 6.33 -8.20
N MET A 355 16.57 6.08 -8.04
CA MET A 355 15.89 6.41 -6.82
C MET A 355 16.08 5.22 -5.87
N GLU A 356 16.74 5.45 -4.73
CA GLU A 356 16.66 4.48 -3.63
C GLU A 356 15.18 4.31 -3.32
N ILE A 357 14.68 3.07 -3.38
CA ILE A 357 13.29 2.74 -3.04
C ILE A 357 13.27 2.55 -1.51
N PRO A 358 12.94 3.56 -0.69
CA PRO A 358 13.20 3.49 0.75
C PRO A 358 11.94 3.09 1.52
N LYS A 359 10.83 2.76 0.84
CA LYS A 359 9.51 2.63 1.47
C LYS A 359 8.77 1.37 1.01
N PRO A 360 7.99 0.75 1.91
CA PRO A 360 7.05 -0.31 1.53
C PRO A 360 6.04 0.22 0.49
N LEU A 361 5.63 -0.67 -0.41
CA LEU A 361 4.73 -0.33 -1.51
C LEU A 361 3.42 0.29 -1.01
N ALA A 362 2.80 -0.30 0.01
CA ALA A 362 1.62 0.27 0.63
C ALA A 362 1.73 0.19 2.15
N ARG A 363 0.77 0.80 2.85
CA ARG A 363 0.62 0.66 4.30
C ARG A 363 -0.85 0.47 4.62
N LEU A 364 -1.15 -0.62 5.31
CA LEU A 364 -2.48 -0.88 5.83
C LEU A 364 -2.70 -0.01 7.07
N LYS A 365 -3.60 0.97 6.99
CA LYS A 365 -4.03 1.83 8.11
C LYS A 365 -5.50 1.53 8.42
N VAL A 366 -5.75 0.35 8.99
CA VAL A 366 -7.04 0.10 9.63
C VAL A 366 -6.93 0.59 11.07
N ASP A 367 -7.90 1.38 11.52
CA ASP A 367 -8.04 1.72 12.94
C ASP A 367 -8.52 0.47 13.68
N ILE A 368 -7.66 -0.08 14.52
CA ILE A 368 -7.81 -1.37 15.20
C ILE A 368 -7.30 -1.25 16.64
N GLU A 369 -7.46 -0.09 17.26
CA GLU A 369 -7.09 0.07 18.66
C GLU A 369 -8.14 -0.60 19.57
N PRO A 370 -7.74 -1.45 20.52
CA PRO A 370 -8.68 -2.06 21.45
C PRO A 370 -9.31 -1.01 22.35
N VAL A 371 -10.64 -1.02 22.38
CA VAL A 371 -11.43 -0.15 23.26
C VAL A 371 -11.58 -0.83 24.61
N THR A 372 -11.24 -0.09 25.67
CA THR A 372 -11.43 -0.55 27.05
C THR A 372 -12.92 -0.64 27.36
N LEU A 373 -13.42 -1.86 27.58
CA LEU A 373 -14.80 -2.11 27.99
C LEU A 373 -14.97 -1.92 29.51
N PRO A 374 -16.17 -1.53 29.98
CA PRO A 374 -16.44 -1.42 31.40
C PRO A 374 -16.33 -2.79 32.09
N SER A 375 -15.95 -2.79 33.37
CA SER A 375 -16.02 -3.97 34.23
C SER A 375 -17.47 -4.44 34.37
N TYR A 376 -17.68 -5.72 34.69
CA TYR A 376 -19.01 -6.23 34.98
C TYR A 376 -19.73 -5.36 36.01
N ALA A 377 -20.96 -4.98 35.69
CA ALA A 377 -21.80 -4.20 36.57
C ALA A 377 -22.21 -5.06 37.76
N ASP A 378 -21.90 -4.57 38.96
CA ASP A 378 -22.28 -5.16 40.25
C ASP A 378 -22.87 -4.07 41.17
N PHE A 379 -24.15 -3.76 40.96
CA PHE A 379 -24.85 -2.77 41.77
C PHE A 379 -25.55 -3.44 42.97
N PRO A 380 -25.41 -2.90 44.20
CA PRO A 380 -25.94 -3.50 45.42
C PRO A 380 -27.46 -3.27 45.61
N VAL A 381 -28.27 -3.70 44.64
CA VAL A 381 -29.72 -3.49 44.58
C VAL A 381 -30.45 -4.13 45.78
N LEU A 382 -29.92 -5.25 46.31
CA LEU A 382 -30.49 -5.98 47.46
C LEU A 382 -30.48 -5.17 48.76
N LYS A 383 -29.35 -4.52 49.08
CA LYS A 383 -29.19 -3.70 50.30
C LYS A 383 -30.21 -2.55 50.33
N LYS A 384 -30.53 -1.97 49.17
CA LYS A 384 -31.53 -0.90 49.02
C LYS A 384 -32.97 -1.39 49.20
N GLN A 385 -33.32 -2.53 48.58
CA GLN A 385 -34.64 -3.15 48.71
C GLN A 385 -34.95 -3.52 50.16
N GLN A 386 -33.96 -4.00 50.93
CA GLN A 386 -34.10 -4.29 52.36
C GLN A 386 -34.29 -3.02 53.20
N SER A 387 -33.52 -1.95 52.96
CA SER A 387 -33.66 -0.68 53.72
C SER A 387 -35.06 -0.03 53.59
N SER A 388 -35.68 -0.17 52.41
CA SER A 388 -37.03 0.33 52.11
C SER A 388 -38.14 -0.40 52.88
N ARG A 389 -37.91 -1.67 53.24
CA ARG A 389 -38.88 -2.48 53.97
C ARG A 389 -38.85 -2.26 55.47
N ARG A 390 -37.77 -1.69 56.04
CA ARG A 390 -37.73 -1.26 57.46
C ARG A 390 -38.66 -0.08 57.76
N THR A 391 -38.99 0.76 56.77
CA THR A 391 -39.88 1.92 56.96
C THR A 391 -41.37 1.64 56.77
N PHE A 392 -41.75 0.52 56.14
CA PHE A 392 -43.15 0.19 55.83
C PHE A 392 -43.92 -0.67 56.87
N PRO A 393 -43.34 -1.38 57.88
CA PRO A 393 -44.14 -2.21 58.79
C PRO A 393 -44.66 -1.43 60.00
N ILE A 394 -44.21 -0.19 60.23
CA ILE A 394 -44.63 0.60 61.41
C ILE A 394 -46.09 1.06 61.30
N LEU A 395 -46.67 1.15 60.09
CA LEU A 395 -48.04 1.65 59.90
C LEU A 395 -49.13 0.56 59.77
N ILE A 396 -48.76 -0.70 59.47
CA ILE A 396 -49.75 -1.79 59.30
C ILE A 396 -49.69 -2.80 60.46
N GLY A 397 -48.56 -2.90 61.17
CA GLY A 397 -48.40 -3.79 62.33
C GLY A 397 -49.31 -3.44 63.53
N ALA A 398 -49.76 -2.20 63.66
CA ALA A 398 -50.67 -1.79 64.74
C ALA A 398 -52.12 -2.27 64.55
N ALA A 399 -52.56 -2.56 63.31
CA ALA A 399 -53.94 -2.94 63.02
C ALA A 399 -54.17 -4.47 63.04
N ILE A 400 -53.14 -5.26 62.72
CA ILE A 400 -53.27 -6.72 62.54
C ILE A 400 -53.14 -7.49 63.87
N VAL A 401 -52.39 -6.96 64.84
CA VAL A 401 -52.26 -7.54 66.19
C VAL A 401 -53.59 -7.49 66.98
N LEU A 402 -54.45 -6.50 66.71
CA LEU A 402 -55.76 -6.38 67.36
C LEU A 402 -56.78 -7.41 66.84
N VAL A 403 -56.64 -7.86 65.59
CA VAL A 403 -57.55 -8.84 64.96
C VAL A 403 -57.12 -10.28 65.25
N LEU A 404 -55.81 -10.55 65.37
CA LEU A 404 -55.28 -11.89 65.67
C LEU A 404 -55.53 -12.34 67.12
N LEU A 405 -55.65 -11.42 68.08
CA LEU A 405 -56.00 -11.78 69.46
C LEU A 405 -57.47 -12.22 69.63
N LEU A 406 -58.37 -11.86 68.70
CA LEU A 406 -59.77 -12.28 68.73
C LEU A 406 -60.02 -13.66 68.07
N ALA A 407 -59.12 -14.12 67.20
CA ALA A 407 -59.27 -15.40 66.51
C ALA A 407 -58.70 -16.61 67.30
N ILE A 408 -57.76 -16.37 68.21
CA ILE A 408 -57.10 -17.42 69.02
C ILE A 408 -58.04 -18.02 70.09
N VAL A 409 -59.19 -17.39 70.37
CA VAL A 409 -60.21 -17.92 71.29
C VAL A 409 -61.14 -18.95 70.62
N TYR A 410 -61.21 -19.04 69.29
CA TYR A 410 -62.34 -19.73 68.65
C TYR A 410 -62.09 -21.14 68.07
N ILE A 411 -60.86 -21.62 67.84
CA ILE A 411 -60.69 -22.93 67.17
C ILE A 411 -59.59 -23.77 67.80
N ASN A 412 -59.94 -24.35 68.95
CA ASN A 412 -59.38 -25.57 69.48
C ASN A 412 -60.36 -26.71 69.16
N ARG A 413 -60.18 -27.44 68.06
CA ARG A 413 -60.88 -28.73 67.79
C ARG A 413 -60.28 -29.49 66.59
N ASP A 414 -59.63 -30.63 66.88
CA ASP A 414 -59.46 -31.89 66.09
C ASP A 414 -59.04 -31.86 64.61
N ASN A 415 -58.31 -32.82 64.01
CA ASN A 415 -57.55 -34.01 64.43
C ASN A 415 -56.68 -34.50 63.23
N GLN A 416 -55.57 -35.16 63.56
CA GLN A 416 -54.80 -36.30 62.98
C GLN A 416 -55.29 -36.96 61.64
N THR A 417 -54.52 -37.67 60.78
CA THR A 417 -53.34 -38.57 60.93
C THR A 417 -52.82 -39.10 59.56
N ALA A 418 -51.56 -39.60 59.54
CA ALA A 418 -50.98 -40.78 58.83
C ALA A 418 -50.78 -40.75 57.28
N GLU A 419 -49.60 -40.96 56.67
CA GLU A 419 -48.50 -41.97 56.72
C GLU A 419 -48.56 -43.10 55.64
N THR A 420 -47.38 -43.70 55.36
CA THR A 420 -46.99 -44.85 54.49
C THR A 420 -46.65 -44.55 53.02
N SER A 421 -45.45 -44.78 52.44
CA SER A 421 -44.36 -45.80 52.49
C SER A 421 -44.42 -46.79 51.32
N SER A 422 -43.30 -47.00 50.61
CA SER A 422 -42.79 -48.24 49.94
C SER A 422 -41.74 -47.81 48.88
N ASP A 423 -40.43 -47.92 49.09
CA ASP A 423 -39.53 -49.11 49.07
C ASP A 423 -39.17 -49.60 47.65
N VAL A 424 -37.89 -49.47 47.26
CA VAL A 424 -37.31 -49.98 46.00
C VAL A 424 -36.04 -50.76 46.29
N LYS A 425 -36.10 -52.02 45.86
CA LYS A 425 -35.11 -53.11 45.93
C LYS A 425 -33.87 -52.85 45.06
N ALA A 426 -32.69 -53.15 45.60
CA ALA A 426 -31.40 -53.15 44.93
C ALA A 426 -31.05 -54.53 44.32
N THR A 427 -30.36 -54.59 43.16
CA THR A 427 -29.29 -55.58 42.90
C THR A 427 -28.34 -55.20 41.74
N ALA A 428 -27.05 -55.12 42.09
CA ALA A 428 -25.77 -55.49 41.44
C ALA A 428 -25.49 -55.44 39.92
N SER A 429 -24.44 -54.64 39.61
CA SER A 429 -23.18 -54.93 38.88
C SER A 429 -23.10 -55.86 37.65
N THR A 430 -22.47 -55.31 36.59
CA THR A 430 -21.36 -55.98 35.88
C THR A 430 -20.45 -54.93 35.19
N LYS A 431 -19.13 -55.14 35.27
CA LYS A 431 -18.02 -54.35 34.67
C LYS A 431 -17.10 -55.37 33.97
N PRO A 432 -16.12 -55.01 33.12
CA PRO A 432 -16.07 -54.11 31.97
C PRO A 432 -15.65 -54.86 30.67
N LEU A 433 -15.73 -54.20 29.50
CA LEU A 433 -14.87 -54.53 28.36
C LEU A 433 -14.05 -53.31 27.92
N LYS A 434 -12.77 -53.56 27.74
CA LYS A 434 -11.65 -52.67 27.40
C LYS A 434 -11.75 -52.29 25.92
N ASN A 435 -11.73 -51.00 25.59
CA ASN A 435 -11.49 -50.53 24.24
C ASN A 435 -10.55 -49.31 24.26
N GLU A 436 -9.73 -49.26 23.22
CA GLU A 436 -8.49 -48.49 23.08
C GLU A 436 -8.62 -46.99 23.31
N GLN A 437 -7.67 -46.46 24.08
CA GLN A 437 -7.61 -45.09 24.55
C GLN A 437 -7.00 -44.19 23.48
N THR A 438 -7.86 -43.50 22.73
CA THR A 438 -7.47 -42.30 21.99
C THR A 438 -7.20 -41.20 23.02
N LYS A 439 -5.96 -40.72 23.10
CA LYS A 439 -5.56 -39.64 24.01
C LYS A 439 -6.49 -38.41 23.80
N PRO A 440 -7.30 -38.01 24.79
CA PRO A 440 -8.20 -36.87 24.65
C PRO A 440 -7.39 -35.58 24.53
N ALA A 441 -7.91 -34.65 23.72
CA ALA A 441 -7.32 -33.31 23.58
C ALA A 441 -7.24 -32.66 24.97
N SER A 442 -6.07 -32.14 25.34
CA SER A 442 -5.87 -31.49 26.63
C SER A 442 -6.68 -30.20 26.69
N VAL A 443 -7.68 -30.15 27.57
CA VAL A 443 -8.43 -28.93 27.87
C VAL A 443 -7.53 -28.03 28.72
N SER A 444 -7.45 -26.74 28.39
CA SER A 444 -6.60 -25.82 29.14
C SER A 444 -7.19 -25.52 30.53
N GLN A 445 -6.33 -25.19 31.50
CA GLN A 445 -6.78 -24.76 32.84
C GLN A 445 -7.77 -23.59 32.76
N THR A 446 -7.50 -22.63 31.88
CA THR A 446 -8.37 -21.47 31.62
C THR A 446 -9.76 -21.89 31.13
N ASP A 447 -9.86 -22.93 30.29
CA ASP A 447 -11.15 -23.43 29.80
C ASP A 447 -11.94 -24.13 30.91
N LEU A 448 -11.27 -24.85 31.82
CA LEU A 448 -11.90 -25.48 32.99
C LEU A 448 -12.43 -24.43 33.98
N GLU A 449 -11.64 -23.39 34.25
CA GLU A 449 -12.06 -22.28 35.12
C GLU A 449 -13.24 -21.52 34.51
N ASN A 450 -13.20 -21.20 33.21
CA ASN A 450 -14.29 -20.54 32.49
C ASN A 450 -15.57 -21.39 32.45
N PHE A 451 -15.44 -22.68 32.17
CA PHE A 451 -16.55 -23.63 32.24
C PHE A 451 -17.21 -23.61 33.62
N PHE A 452 -16.39 -23.66 34.67
CA PHE A 452 -16.86 -23.75 36.03
C PHE A 452 -17.53 -22.46 36.51
N ILE A 453 -16.98 -21.29 36.17
CA ILE A 453 -17.60 -19.98 36.42
C ILE A 453 -18.98 -19.90 35.73
N SER A 454 -19.05 -20.35 34.48
CA SER A 454 -20.29 -20.36 33.69
C SER A 454 -21.35 -21.29 34.30
N TYR A 455 -20.94 -22.49 34.73
CA TYR A 455 -21.78 -23.42 35.48
C TYR A 455 -22.31 -22.77 36.77
N LYS A 456 -21.47 -22.06 37.53
CA LYS A 456 -21.88 -21.48 38.82
C LYS A 456 -22.86 -20.33 38.66
N ALA A 457 -22.68 -19.48 37.66
CA ALA A 457 -23.65 -18.47 37.31
C ALA A 457 -25.02 -19.10 36.96
N ALA A 458 -25.01 -20.15 36.14
CA ALA A 458 -26.22 -20.89 35.80
C ALA A 458 -26.85 -21.58 37.03
N TYR A 459 -26.04 -22.16 37.91
CA TYR A 459 -26.49 -22.82 39.13
C TYR A 459 -27.23 -21.86 40.07
N PHE A 460 -26.67 -20.69 40.38
CA PHE A 460 -27.34 -19.71 41.24
C PHE A 460 -28.57 -19.08 40.58
N SER A 461 -28.55 -18.89 39.26
CA SER A 461 -29.74 -18.48 38.51
C SER A 461 -30.86 -19.53 38.64
N SER A 462 -30.52 -20.81 38.49
CA SER A 462 -31.45 -21.92 38.65
C SER A 462 -31.97 -22.06 40.08
N LEU A 463 -31.12 -21.90 41.10
CA LEU A 463 -31.55 -21.90 42.51
C LEU A 463 -32.57 -20.79 42.83
N ASN A 464 -32.35 -19.60 42.28
CA ASN A 464 -33.20 -18.44 42.55
C ASN A 464 -34.49 -18.41 41.72
N SER A 465 -34.49 -19.01 40.52
CA SER A 465 -35.65 -19.09 39.64
C SER A 465 -36.51 -20.34 39.87
N GLY A 466 -35.92 -21.40 40.43
CA GLY A 466 -36.51 -22.74 40.44
C GLY A 466 -36.51 -23.43 39.07
N ASP A 467 -35.88 -22.81 38.05
CA ASP A 467 -35.77 -23.36 36.69
C ASP A 467 -34.41 -24.02 36.47
N PHE A 468 -34.43 -25.34 36.24
CA PHE A 468 -33.23 -26.14 35.99
C PHE A 468 -32.71 -26.02 34.55
N SER A 469 -33.50 -25.48 33.61
CA SER A 469 -33.19 -25.50 32.17
C SER A 469 -31.84 -24.84 31.83
N GLY A 470 -31.51 -23.72 32.48
CA GLY A 470 -30.28 -22.97 32.23
C GLY A 470 -29.00 -23.68 32.67
N MET A 471 -29.06 -24.52 33.71
CA MET A 471 -27.89 -25.27 34.19
C MET A 471 -27.82 -26.70 33.64
N ALA A 472 -28.90 -27.22 33.08
CA ALA A 472 -28.97 -28.57 32.52
C ALA A 472 -27.83 -28.89 31.53
N PRO A 473 -27.37 -27.98 30.63
CA PRO A 473 -26.30 -28.29 29.68
C PRO A 473 -24.95 -28.62 30.33
N TYR A 474 -24.70 -28.12 31.54
CA TYR A 474 -23.43 -28.26 32.26
C TYR A 474 -23.28 -29.58 33.02
N ILE A 475 -24.35 -30.38 33.11
CA ILE A 475 -24.37 -31.63 33.87
C ILE A 475 -24.66 -32.80 32.93
N ASP A 476 -23.97 -33.91 33.13
CA ASP A 476 -24.24 -35.14 32.39
C ASP A 476 -25.61 -35.72 32.80
N SER A 477 -26.56 -35.74 31.86
CA SER A 477 -27.93 -36.20 32.09
C SER A 477 -28.05 -37.67 32.51
N ASN A 478 -27.00 -38.46 32.25
CA ASN A 478 -26.97 -39.88 32.61
C ASN A 478 -26.47 -40.12 34.05
N GLN A 479 -26.01 -39.08 34.74
CA GLN A 479 -25.44 -39.20 36.08
C GLN A 479 -26.46 -38.91 37.18
N PRO A 480 -26.33 -39.53 38.37
CA PRO A 480 -27.25 -39.29 39.50
C PRO A 480 -27.37 -37.82 39.90
N VAL A 481 -26.28 -37.06 39.80
CA VAL A 481 -26.22 -35.64 40.16
C VAL A 481 -27.20 -34.78 39.35
N TYR A 482 -27.49 -35.15 38.10
CA TYR A 482 -28.47 -34.45 37.26
C TYR A 482 -29.88 -34.53 37.85
N LYS A 483 -30.32 -35.74 38.22
CA LYS A 483 -31.64 -35.97 38.83
C LYS A 483 -31.75 -35.29 40.18
N GLN A 484 -30.69 -35.36 41.00
CA GLN A 484 -30.65 -34.74 42.33
C GLN A 484 -30.76 -33.21 42.24
N LEU A 485 -29.95 -32.56 41.40
CA LEU A 485 -29.98 -31.12 41.25
C LEU A 485 -31.28 -30.63 40.60
N LYS A 486 -31.79 -31.35 39.60
CA LYS A 486 -33.09 -31.05 39.00
C LYS A 486 -34.21 -31.11 40.05
N SER A 487 -34.27 -32.19 40.83
CA SER A 487 -35.28 -32.35 41.88
C SER A 487 -35.16 -31.26 42.95
N TYR A 488 -33.94 -30.96 43.41
CA TYR A 488 -33.71 -29.90 44.39
C TYR A 488 -34.16 -28.53 43.88
N ILE A 489 -33.71 -28.12 42.70
CA ILE A 489 -34.04 -26.81 42.11
C ILE A 489 -35.52 -26.67 41.83
N THR A 490 -36.15 -27.68 41.23
CA THR A 490 -37.60 -27.66 41.00
C THR A 490 -38.36 -27.60 42.33
N SER A 491 -37.83 -28.18 43.41
CA SER A 491 -38.46 -28.07 44.73
C SER A 491 -38.43 -26.65 45.32
N LEU A 492 -37.57 -25.75 44.82
CA LEU A 492 -37.48 -24.35 45.26
C LEU A 492 -38.45 -23.44 44.51
N ALA A 493 -39.01 -23.90 43.39
CA ALA A 493 -39.95 -23.14 42.60
C ALA A 493 -41.15 -22.69 43.44
N GLY A 494 -41.42 -21.38 43.45
CA GLY A 494 -42.53 -20.79 44.21
C GLY A 494 -42.32 -20.66 45.72
N LYS A 495 -41.19 -21.11 46.29
CA LYS A 495 -40.95 -21.07 47.75
C LYS A 495 -40.40 -19.75 48.30
N ASN A 496 -40.30 -18.72 47.47
CA ASN A 496 -39.82 -17.36 47.84
C ASN A 496 -38.52 -17.38 48.68
N VAL A 497 -37.60 -18.28 48.33
CA VAL A 497 -36.26 -18.35 48.91
C VAL A 497 -35.25 -17.63 48.00
N SER A 498 -34.07 -17.29 48.51
CA SER A 498 -32.99 -16.73 47.69
C SER A 498 -31.62 -17.25 48.08
N PHE A 499 -30.72 -17.26 47.10
CA PHE A 499 -29.33 -17.67 47.24
C PHE A 499 -28.44 -16.55 46.70
N ALA A 500 -27.59 -15.99 47.54
CA ALA A 500 -26.59 -14.99 47.19
C ALA A 500 -25.21 -15.63 47.16
N ASN A 501 -24.46 -15.39 46.08
CA ASN A 501 -23.09 -15.85 45.96
C ASN A 501 -22.15 -14.83 46.64
N ASP A 502 -21.47 -15.22 47.71
CA ASP A 502 -20.61 -14.32 48.49
C ASP A 502 -19.14 -14.44 48.08
N GLN A 503 -18.64 -15.67 47.91
CA GLN A 503 -17.27 -15.93 47.45
C GLN A 503 -17.19 -17.26 46.72
N PHE A 504 -16.43 -17.27 45.62
CA PHE A 504 -16.18 -18.50 44.89
C PHE A 504 -14.73 -18.53 44.40
N LEU A 505 -13.97 -19.52 44.84
CA LEU A 505 -12.55 -19.68 44.47
C LEU A 505 -12.28 -21.11 44.01
N VAL A 506 -11.77 -21.26 42.79
CA VAL A 506 -11.13 -22.50 42.34
C VAL A 506 -9.76 -22.56 43.03
N THR A 507 -9.53 -23.57 43.84
CA THR A 507 -8.30 -23.73 44.62
C THR A 507 -7.28 -24.61 43.91
N LYS A 508 -7.74 -25.56 43.09
CA LYS A 508 -6.88 -26.49 42.33
C LYS A 508 -7.67 -27.10 41.17
N THR A 509 -6.98 -27.41 40.07
CA THR A 509 -7.51 -28.28 39.02
C THR A 509 -6.54 -29.44 38.78
N GLU A 510 -7.06 -30.66 38.66
CA GLU A 510 -6.29 -31.86 38.31
C GLU A 510 -6.82 -32.45 37.01
N SER A 511 -5.93 -32.86 36.11
CA SER A 511 -6.27 -33.52 34.85
C SER A 511 -5.88 -35.00 34.91
N HIS A 512 -6.75 -35.88 34.43
CA HIS A 512 -6.54 -37.32 34.39
C HIS A 512 -6.33 -37.82 32.95
N ASP A 513 -5.57 -38.91 32.79
CA ASP A 513 -5.20 -39.47 31.47
C ASP A 513 -6.39 -39.98 30.64
N ASP A 514 -7.56 -40.13 31.26
CA ASP A 514 -8.81 -40.56 30.64
C ASP A 514 -9.69 -39.40 30.13
N GLY A 515 -9.19 -38.15 30.18
CA GLY A 515 -9.92 -36.96 29.72
C GLY A 515 -10.97 -36.47 30.72
N THR A 516 -10.84 -36.87 31.98
CA THR A 516 -11.57 -36.31 33.11
C THR A 516 -10.72 -35.30 33.87
N TYR A 517 -11.40 -34.42 34.60
CA TYR A 517 -10.79 -33.31 35.32
C TYR A 517 -11.48 -33.13 36.66
N ASP A 518 -10.70 -32.83 37.69
CA ASP A 518 -11.22 -32.49 39.02
C ASP A 518 -10.97 -31.01 39.31
N ILE A 519 -12.04 -30.30 39.67
CA ILE A 519 -11.99 -28.89 40.04
C ILE A 519 -12.28 -28.77 41.54
N TYR A 520 -11.27 -28.39 42.31
CA TYR A 520 -11.34 -28.17 43.75
C TYR A 520 -11.73 -26.72 44.02
N THR A 521 -12.63 -26.51 44.98
CA THR A 521 -13.26 -25.20 45.19
C THR A 521 -13.53 -24.91 46.64
N ASN A 522 -13.47 -23.62 46.97
CA ASN A 522 -13.97 -23.05 48.21
C ASN A 522 -15.14 -22.12 47.86
N GLU A 523 -16.31 -22.40 48.42
CA GLU A 523 -17.58 -21.74 48.11
C GLU A 523 -18.15 -21.11 49.37
N VAL A 524 -18.53 -19.83 49.31
CA VAL A 524 -19.29 -19.15 50.36
C VAL A 524 -20.55 -18.57 49.73
N TYR A 525 -21.72 -18.92 50.26
CA TYR A 525 -22.98 -18.39 49.77
C TYR A 525 -24.02 -18.28 50.89
N THR A 526 -24.91 -17.32 50.77
CA THR A 526 -25.98 -17.09 51.74
C THR A 526 -27.31 -17.56 51.19
N PHE A 527 -27.96 -18.48 51.90
CA PHE A 527 -29.36 -18.85 51.68
C PHE A 527 -30.23 -17.95 52.54
N THR A 528 -31.37 -17.50 52.00
CA THR A 528 -32.41 -16.81 52.75
C THR A 528 -33.72 -17.52 52.50
N ASP A 529 -34.40 -17.92 53.58
CA ASP A 529 -35.65 -18.65 53.49
C ASP A 529 -36.86 -17.73 53.21
N SER A 530 -38.07 -18.31 53.19
CA SER A 530 -39.31 -17.56 52.96
C SER A 530 -39.70 -16.59 54.08
N TYR A 531 -39.06 -16.72 55.25
CA TYR A 531 -39.28 -15.90 56.45
C TYR A 531 -38.16 -14.87 56.64
N ASP A 532 -37.31 -14.67 55.62
CA ASP A 532 -36.16 -13.77 55.61
C ASP A 532 -35.05 -14.15 56.63
N ALA A 533 -35.02 -15.40 57.11
CA ALA A 533 -33.91 -15.91 57.91
C ALA A 533 -32.75 -16.35 57.00
N SER A 534 -31.54 -15.86 57.28
CA SER A 534 -30.36 -16.11 56.45
C SER A 534 -29.38 -17.08 57.12
N THR A 535 -28.86 -18.02 56.33
CA THR A 535 -27.81 -18.96 56.72
C THR A 535 -26.66 -18.85 55.72
N GLN A 536 -25.46 -18.58 56.21
CA GLN A 536 -24.25 -18.64 55.39
C GLN A 536 -23.74 -20.07 55.34
N PHE A 537 -23.44 -20.53 54.14
CA PHE A 537 -22.82 -21.80 53.85
C PHE A 537 -21.38 -21.57 53.41
N LYS A 538 -20.46 -22.32 54.00
CA LYS A 538 -19.07 -22.40 53.53
C LYS A 538 -18.76 -23.86 53.18
N LYS A 539 -18.45 -24.10 51.91
CA LYS A 539 -18.27 -25.45 51.37
C LYS A 539 -16.93 -25.61 50.68
N GLU A 540 -16.35 -26.78 50.83
CA GLU A 540 -15.22 -27.22 50.01
C GLU A 540 -15.71 -28.37 49.13
N ARG A 541 -15.52 -28.26 47.82
CA ARG A 541 -16.08 -29.21 46.86
C ARG A 541 -15.10 -29.61 45.77
N ILE A 542 -15.26 -30.84 45.30
CA ILE A 542 -14.60 -31.37 44.10
C ILE A 542 -15.65 -31.61 43.03
N TYR A 543 -15.49 -30.98 41.88
CA TYR A 543 -16.32 -31.21 40.69
C TYR A 543 -15.58 -32.11 39.73
N HIS A 544 -16.16 -33.28 39.48
CA HIS A 544 -15.66 -34.25 38.50
C HIS A 544 -16.26 -33.88 37.14
N VAL A 545 -15.41 -33.54 36.17
CA VAL A 545 -15.78 -33.02 34.86
C VAL A 545 -15.25 -33.94 33.77
N LYS A 546 -16.05 -34.20 32.75
CA LYS A 546 -15.62 -34.92 31.54
C LYS A 546 -15.79 -34.07 30.30
N ALA A 547 -14.93 -34.27 29.30
CA ALA A 547 -15.17 -33.78 27.95
C ALA A 547 -16.19 -34.69 27.24
N ALA A 548 -17.39 -34.18 26.94
CA ALA A 548 -18.41 -34.84 26.13
C ALA A 548 -18.15 -34.70 24.62
N SER A 549 -17.41 -33.66 24.20
CA SER A 549 -16.87 -33.45 22.85
C SER A 549 -15.74 -32.40 22.89
N LYS A 550 -15.11 -32.08 21.74
CA LYS A 550 -13.96 -31.15 21.63
C LYS A 550 -14.20 -29.78 22.32
N ASP A 551 -15.46 -29.35 22.43
CA ASP A 551 -15.85 -28.04 22.98
C ASP A 551 -16.95 -28.13 24.05
N LYS A 552 -17.18 -29.32 24.64
CA LYS A 552 -18.28 -29.52 25.61
C LYS A 552 -17.81 -30.25 26.86
N LEU A 553 -17.76 -29.52 27.96
CA LEU A 553 -17.48 -30.05 29.29
C LEU A 553 -18.78 -30.30 30.06
N GLN A 554 -18.83 -31.35 30.88
CA GLN A 554 -19.99 -31.69 31.70
C GLN A 554 -19.57 -32.25 33.07
N ILE A 555 -20.26 -31.82 34.12
CA ILE A 555 -20.10 -32.34 35.48
C ILE A 555 -20.76 -33.71 35.57
N THR A 556 -20.00 -34.69 36.04
CA THR A 556 -20.47 -36.07 36.24
C THR A 556 -20.76 -36.38 37.70
N LYS A 557 -20.03 -35.74 38.63
CA LYS A 557 -20.16 -35.94 40.07
C LYS A 557 -19.71 -34.69 40.82
N ILE A 558 -20.28 -34.46 42.00
CA ILE A 558 -19.87 -33.40 42.92
C ILE A 558 -19.67 -34.05 44.29
N ASP A 559 -18.44 -33.97 44.81
CA ASP A 559 -18.13 -34.39 46.18
C ASP A 559 -18.01 -33.16 47.07
N THR A 560 -18.64 -33.20 48.25
CA THR A 560 -18.51 -32.15 49.28
C THR A 560 -17.58 -32.65 50.37
N LEU A 561 -16.46 -31.95 50.56
CA LEU A 561 -15.44 -32.27 51.56
C LEU A 561 -15.79 -31.65 52.91
N THR A 562 -16.23 -30.39 52.89
CA THR A 562 -16.58 -29.60 54.08
C THR A 562 -17.91 -28.88 53.83
N ASP A 563 -18.78 -28.79 54.83
CA ASP A 563 -20.07 -28.09 54.79
C ASP A 563 -20.34 -27.42 56.15
N GLU A 564 -19.90 -26.17 56.29
CA GLU A 564 -20.11 -25.35 57.49
C GLU A 564 -21.34 -24.45 57.28
N GLN A 565 -22.21 -24.40 58.29
CA GLN A 565 -23.42 -23.58 58.28
C GLN A 565 -23.43 -22.65 59.48
N THR A 566 -23.52 -21.35 59.22
CA THR A 566 -23.57 -20.33 60.28
C THR A 566 -24.84 -19.50 60.09
N PRO A 567 -25.75 -19.45 61.07
CA PRO A 567 -26.85 -18.49 61.05
C PRO A 567 -26.29 -17.07 60.98
N VAL A 568 -26.87 -16.23 60.12
CA VAL A 568 -26.52 -14.81 60.06
C VAL A 568 -27.43 -14.09 61.08
N GLU A 569 -26.92 -13.88 62.30
CA GLU A 569 -27.65 -13.13 63.34
C GLU A 569 -27.87 -11.66 62.94
N GLU A 570 -29.03 -11.09 63.35
CA GLU A 570 -29.61 -9.79 62.95
C GLU A 570 -28.76 -8.53 63.19
#